data_AF-A0A9E6F2W6-F1
#
_entry.id   AF-A0A9E6F2W6-F1
#
_cell.length_a   1.000
_cell.length_b   1.000
_cell.length_c   1.000
_cell.angle_alpha   90.00
_cell.angle_beta   90.00
_cell.angle_gamma   90.00
#
_symmetry.space_group_name_H-M   'P 1'
#
loop_
_entity.id
_entity.type
_entity.pdbx_description
1 polymer ?
#
loop_
_entity_poly.entity_id
_entity_poly.type
_entity_poly.pdbx_seq_one_letter_code
_entity_poly.pdbx_strand_id
1 'polypeptide(L)'
;MKRIFSRTALICAIGFSFLQPAFGQGATKQTDAQAAAKAVRAPKKERRENFRDLRDDKRERREDARDLRQEKKEYRDKVAAGARQPELAKQRKEIRQEKREICRDNREIRKDKREIRRDETSKKRAKNAVRLSERRFGKNKGQYN
;
A
#
# COMPACT_ATOMS: atom_id res chain seq x y z
N MET A 1 53.99 -55.32 -15.92
CA MET A 1 53.78 -56.34 -16.97
C MET A 1 52.40 -56.12 -17.61
N LYS A 2 52.36 -56.09 -18.97
CA LYS A 2 51.21 -56.28 -19.90
C LYS A 2 50.04 -55.26 -19.77
N ARG A 3 49.84 -54.29 -20.70
CA ARG A 3 49.27 -54.39 -22.07
C ARG A 3 47.89 -55.11 -22.06
N ILE A 4 46.80 -54.73 -22.74
CA ILE A 4 46.47 -53.84 -23.87
C ILE A 4 44.93 -54.03 -24.08
N PHE A 5 44.20 -52.96 -24.42
CA PHE A 5 42.98 -52.89 -25.24
C PHE A 5 41.79 -53.88 -25.06
N SER A 6 40.58 -53.32 -25.00
CA SER A 6 39.58 -53.69 -26.01
C SER A 6 38.70 -52.49 -26.38
N ARG A 7 38.76 -52.14 -27.66
CA ARG A 7 37.98 -51.13 -28.36
C ARG A 7 36.73 -51.82 -28.93
N THR A 8 35.59 -51.15 -28.83
CA THR A 8 34.52 -51.09 -29.83
C THR A 8 33.89 -52.42 -30.32
N ALA A 9 32.65 -52.68 -29.89
CA ALA A 9 31.60 -53.29 -30.71
C ALA A 9 30.39 -52.33 -30.60
N LEU A 10 30.15 -51.45 -31.57
CA LEU A 10 29.43 -51.67 -32.84
C LEU A 10 27.90 -51.78 -32.65
N ILE A 11 27.28 -50.59 -32.68
CA ILE A 11 26.06 -50.17 -33.41
C ILE A 11 25.07 -51.28 -33.83
N CYS A 12 23.82 -51.16 -33.38
CA CYS A 12 22.56 -51.37 -34.13
C CYS A 12 21.44 -50.70 -33.32
N ALA A 13 21.04 -49.48 -33.66
CA ALA A 13 19.84 -49.19 -34.46
C ALA A 13 18.55 -49.77 -33.85
N ILE A 14 17.70 -48.90 -33.29
CA ILE A 14 16.25 -48.76 -33.57
C ILE A 14 15.80 -47.53 -32.77
N GLY A 15 15.15 -46.60 -33.48
CA GLY A 15 14.69 -45.34 -32.93
C GLY A 15 13.74 -45.53 -31.76
N PHE A 16 13.97 -44.75 -30.71
CA PHE A 16 12.90 -44.30 -29.85
C PHE A 16 13.16 -42.83 -29.56
N SER A 17 12.56 -41.98 -30.40
CA SER A 17 12.30 -40.60 -30.07
C SER A 17 11.45 -40.60 -28.80
N PHE A 18 12.11 -40.66 -27.64
CA PHE A 18 11.45 -40.48 -26.35
C PHE A 18 11.09 -39.00 -26.26
N LEU A 19 9.92 -38.73 -26.85
CA LEU A 19 9.09 -37.57 -26.62
C LEU A 19 9.19 -37.19 -25.15
N GLN A 20 9.87 -36.08 -24.85
CA GLN A 20 9.84 -35.51 -23.51
C GLN A 20 8.37 -35.31 -23.15
N PRO A 21 7.85 -35.91 -22.08
CA PRO A 21 6.58 -35.44 -21.57
C PRO A 21 6.86 -34.06 -21.02
N ALA A 22 6.27 -33.04 -21.66
CA ALA A 22 6.06 -31.74 -21.05
C ALA A 22 5.16 -31.93 -19.83
N PHE A 23 5.72 -32.44 -18.74
CA PHE A 23 5.02 -32.69 -17.50
C PHE A 23 4.75 -31.33 -16.85
N GLY A 24 3.56 -30.82 -17.18
CA GLY A 24 2.70 -30.04 -16.32
C GLY A 24 3.37 -28.97 -15.45
N GLN A 25 3.26 -27.72 -15.90
CA GLN A 25 3.18 -26.55 -15.03
C GLN A 25 1.94 -26.65 -14.11
N GLY A 26 1.97 -27.55 -13.13
CA GLY A 26 0.86 -27.79 -12.20
C GLY A 26 1.12 -27.31 -10.77
N ALA A 27 2.38 -27.10 -10.38
CA ALA A 27 2.77 -26.97 -8.97
C ALA A 27 3.00 -25.53 -8.46
N THR A 28 2.93 -24.50 -9.31
CA THR A 28 3.20 -23.10 -8.87
C THR A 28 1.96 -22.33 -8.43
N LYS A 29 0.75 -22.76 -8.81
CA LYS A 29 -0.47 -21.96 -8.57
C LYS A 29 -0.97 -22.00 -7.12
N GLN A 30 -0.65 -23.06 -6.36
CA GLN A 30 -1.06 -23.20 -4.96
C GLN A 30 -0.20 -22.35 -4.00
N THR A 31 1.10 -22.21 -4.29
CA THR A 31 2.00 -21.33 -3.53
C THR A 31 1.64 -19.85 -3.74
N ASP A 32 1.28 -19.47 -4.97
CA ASP A 32 0.91 -18.10 -5.31
C ASP A 32 -0.42 -17.68 -4.67
N ALA A 33 -1.39 -18.58 -4.60
CA ALA A 33 -2.67 -18.33 -3.93
C ALA A 33 -2.51 -18.14 -2.41
N GLN A 34 -1.64 -18.94 -1.77
CA GLN A 34 -1.33 -18.81 -0.34
C GLN A 34 -0.50 -17.56 -0.04
N ALA A 35 0.44 -17.19 -0.92
CA ALA A 35 1.20 -15.94 -0.83
C ALA A 35 0.28 -14.71 -1.00
N ALA A 36 -0.64 -14.73 -1.96
CA ALA A 36 -1.64 -13.68 -2.15
C ALA A 36 -2.59 -13.57 -0.94
N ALA A 37 -3.02 -14.68 -0.35
CA ALA A 37 -3.84 -14.69 0.86
C ALA A 37 -3.09 -14.12 2.09
N LYS A 38 -1.79 -14.41 2.23
CA LYS A 38 -0.93 -13.85 3.28
C LYS A 38 -0.69 -12.34 3.08
N ALA A 39 -0.45 -11.89 1.84
CA ALA A 39 -0.31 -10.47 1.50
C ALA A 39 -1.57 -9.65 1.79
N VAL A 40 -2.76 -10.25 1.67
CA VAL A 40 -4.04 -9.61 2.05
C VAL A 40 -4.24 -9.54 3.58
N ARG A 41 -3.58 -10.40 4.37
CA ARG A 41 -3.77 -10.54 5.82
C ARG A 41 -2.81 -9.70 6.67
N ALA A 42 -1.60 -9.42 6.17
CA ALA A 42 -0.58 -8.61 6.84
C ALA A 42 -0.92 -7.12 7.13
N PRO A 43 -1.70 -6.38 6.30
CA PRO A 43 -1.75 -4.91 6.40
C PRO A 43 -2.85 -4.40 7.34
N LYS A 44 -3.10 -5.09 8.46
CA LYS A 44 -4.06 -4.65 9.50
C LYS A 44 -3.41 -3.75 10.54
N LYS A 45 -2.12 -3.95 10.84
CA LYS A 45 -1.36 -3.17 11.84
C LYS A 45 -1.03 -1.78 11.30
N GLU A 46 -0.41 -1.71 10.12
CA GLU A 46 -0.13 -0.47 9.38
C GLU A 46 -1.37 0.41 9.21
N ARG A 47 -2.55 -0.20 8.98
CA ARG A 47 -3.81 0.55 8.85
C ARG A 47 -4.22 1.22 10.16
N ARG A 48 -4.08 0.52 11.29
CA ARG A 48 -4.42 1.08 12.61
C ARG A 48 -3.51 2.25 12.95
N GLU A 49 -2.24 2.14 12.56
CA GLU A 49 -1.24 3.20 12.66
C GLU A 49 -1.66 4.39 11.76
N ASN A 50 -1.91 4.19 10.46
CA ASN A 50 -2.37 5.27 9.56
C ASN A 50 -3.66 5.99 10.03
N PHE A 51 -4.60 5.28 10.65
CA PHE A 51 -5.80 5.91 11.21
C PHE A 51 -5.54 6.65 12.52
N ARG A 52 -4.55 6.22 13.30
CA ARG A 52 -4.10 6.88 14.52
C ARG A 52 -3.39 8.18 14.14
N ASP A 53 -2.44 8.12 13.22
CA ASP A 53 -1.71 9.29 12.72
C ASP A 53 -2.69 10.33 12.15
N LEU A 54 -3.61 9.91 11.28
CA LEU A 54 -4.66 10.80 10.75
C LEU A 54 -5.60 11.39 11.83
N ARG A 55 -5.74 10.73 12.98
CA ARG A 55 -6.53 11.25 14.11
C ARG A 55 -5.72 12.31 14.85
N ASP A 56 -4.43 12.05 15.05
CA ASP A 56 -3.50 12.93 15.74
C ASP A 56 -3.26 14.19 14.90
N ASP A 57 -3.02 14.09 13.59
CA ASP A 57 -2.93 15.25 12.67
C ASP A 57 -4.19 16.13 12.70
N LYS A 58 -5.36 15.49 12.80
CA LYS A 58 -6.64 16.22 12.89
C LYS A 58 -6.78 16.95 14.22
N ARG A 59 -6.19 16.42 15.29
CA ARG A 59 -6.19 17.02 16.63
C ARG A 59 -5.25 18.20 16.64
N GLU A 60 -4.01 18.03 16.20
CA GLU A 60 -3.01 19.10 16.09
C GLU A 60 -3.55 20.26 15.26
N ARG A 61 -4.05 19.99 14.05
CA ARG A 61 -4.68 21.03 13.21
C ARG A 61 -5.85 21.75 13.89
N ARG A 62 -6.59 21.09 14.78
CA ARG A 62 -7.68 21.74 15.54
C ARG A 62 -7.14 22.65 16.63
N GLU A 63 -6.01 22.31 17.22
CA GLU A 63 -5.29 23.12 18.20
C GLU A 63 -4.72 24.36 17.49
N ASP A 64 -4.01 24.20 16.38
CA ASP A 64 -3.48 25.33 15.59
C ASP A 64 -4.60 26.29 15.14
N ALA A 65 -5.75 25.75 14.74
CA ALA A 65 -6.90 26.56 14.34
C ALA A 65 -7.53 27.35 15.51
N ARG A 66 -7.42 26.85 16.74
CA ARG A 66 -7.85 27.56 17.96
C ARG A 66 -6.86 28.67 18.30
N ASP A 67 -5.57 28.37 18.24
CA ASP A 67 -4.51 29.31 18.56
C ASP A 67 -4.54 30.48 17.57
N LEU A 68 -4.60 30.21 16.27
CA LEU A 68 -4.79 31.23 15.23
C LEU A 68 -6.05 32.10 15.45
N ARG A 69 -7.12 31.51 16.00
CA ARG A 69 -8.35 32.27 16.31
C ARG A 69 -8.13 33.21 17.49
N GLN A 70 -7.39 32.76 18.49
CA GLN A 70 -7.04 33.56 19.66
C GLN A 70 -6.07 34.69 19.28
N GLU A 71 -5.02 34.40 18.52
CA GLU A 71 -4.11 35.42 18.00
C GLU A 71 -4.82 36.47 17.14
N LYS A 72 -5.77 36.06 16.31
CA LYS A 72 -6.61 37.00 15.56
C LYS A 72 -7.42 37.93 16.46
N LYS A 73 -7.92 37.42 17.58
CA LYS A 73 -8.65 38.22 18.56
C LYS A 73 -7.71 39.22 19.21
N GLU A 74 -6.56 38.77 19.68
CA GLU A 74 -5.53 39.64 20.26
C GLU A 74 -5.03 40.70 19.28
N TYR A 75 -4.84 40.35 18.01
CA TYR A 75 -4.52 41.30 16.94
C TYR A 75 -5.62 42.37 16.82
N ARG A 76 -6.90 41.96 16.83
CA ARG A 76 -8.02 42.91 16.76
C ARG A 76 -8.06 43.82 17.98
N ASP A 77 -7.81 43.29 19.16
CA ASP A 77 -7.79 44.05 20.41
C ASP A 77 -6.61 45.05 20.43
N LYS A 78 -5.42 44.64 19.94
CA LYS A 78 -4.25 45.53 19.76
C LYS A 78 -4.50 46.64 18.75
N VAL A 79 -5.18 46.33 17.63
CA VAL A 79 -5.60 47.34 16.66
C VAL A 79 -6.54 48.35 17.32
N ALA A 80 -7.52 47.88 18.10
CA ALA A 80 -8.46 48.74 18.81
C ALA A 80 -7.78 49.60 19.90
N ALA A 81 -6.74 49.07 20.56
CA ALA A 81 -5.93 49.79 21.54
C ALA A 81 -4.92 50.78 20.92
N GLY A 82 -4.85 50.90 19.59
CA GLY A 82 -3.95 51.84 18.91
C GLY A 82 -2.49 51.39 18.86
N ALA A 83 -2.23 50.07 18.80
CA ALA A 83 -0.88 49.54 18.69
C ALA A 83 -0.12 50.08 17.46
N ARG A 84 1.21 50.09 17.56
CA ARG A 84 2.09 50.65 16.52
C ARG A 84 1.97 49.87 15.22
N GLN A 85 1.85 50.59 14.10
CA GLN A 85 1.79 50.03 12.74
C GLN A 85 2.84 48.95 12.42
N PRO A 86 4.14 49.08 12.76
CA PRO A 86 5.11 48.02 12.48
C PRO A 86 4.86 46.71 13.23
N GLU A 87 4.34 46.75 14.45
CA GLU A 87 4.01 45.55 15.24
C GLU A 87 2.80 44.84 14.63
N LEU A 88 1.76 45.60 14.28
CA LEU A 88 0.58 45.08 13.59
C LEU A 88 0.93 44.47 12.22
N ALA A 89 1.89 45.07 11.49
CA ALA A 89 2.35 44.53 10.22
C ALA A 89 3.09 43.19 10.37
N LYS A 90 3.88 43.01 11.43
CA LYS A 90 4.55 41.74 11.76
C LYS A 90 3.52 40.66 12.12
N GLN A 91 2.64 40.93 13.08
CA GLN A 91 1.58 39.98 13.47
C GLN A 91 0.69 39.59 12.30
N ARG A 92 0.35 40.53 11.42
CA ARG A 92 -0.45 40.23 10.21
C ARG A 92 0.28 39.29 9.24
N LYS A 93 1.63 39.35 9.18
CA LYS A 93 2.44 38.40 8.39
C LYS A 93 2.46 37.02 9.02
N GLU A 94 2.64 36.93 10.34
CA GLU A 94 2.63 35.69 11.13
C GLU A 94 1.29 34.95 10.96
N ILE A 95 0.16 35.62 11.24
CA ILE A 95 -1.20 35.10 11.02
C ILE A 95 -1.42 34.63 9.57
N ARG A 96 -0.74 35.26 8.60
CA ARG A 96 -0.84 34.86 7.19
C ARG A 96 0.00 33.62 6.88
N GLN A 97 1.14 33.46 7.53
CA GLN A 97 2.01 32.29 7.41
C GLN A 97 1.34 31.06 8.01
N GLU A 98 0.84 31.15 9.25
CA GLU A 98 0.12 30.04 9.90
C GLU A 98 -1.09 29.58 9.08
N LYS A 99 -1.86 30.51 8.53
CA LYS A 99 -2.97 30.16 7.62
C LYS A 99 -2.51 29.35 6.41
N ARG A 100 -1.32 29.62 5.88
CA ARG A 100 -0.77 28.88 4.74
C ARG A 100 -0.35 27.48 5.17
N GLU A 101 0.24 27.35 6.36
CA GLU A 101 0.63 26.06 6.95
C GLU A 101 -0.60 25.18 7.17
N ILE A 102 -1.61 25.70 7.89
CA ILE A 102 -2.90 24.99 8.07
C ILE A 102 -3.52 24.59 6.72
N CYS A 103 -3.40 25.41 5.68
CA CYS A 103 -3.89 25.05 4.34
C CYS A 103 -3.11 23.90 3.71
N ARG A 104 -1.79 23.81 3.93
CA ARG A 104 -0.95 22.69 3.48
C ARG A 104 -1.31 21.42 4.22
N ASP A 105 -1.43 21.46 5.54
CA ASP A 105 -1.78 20.29 6.36
C ASP A 105 -3.16 19.76 5.96
N ASN A 106 -4.13 20.65 5.72
CA ASN A 106 -5.43 20.24 5.20
C ASN A 106 -5.35 19.56 3.82
N ARG A 107 -4.36 19.91 2.99
CA ARG A 107 -4.12 19.24 1.71
C ARG A 107 -3.51 17.87 1.91
N GLU A 108 -2.59 17.72 2.86
CA GLU A 108 -1.93 16.46 3.21
C GLU A 108 -2.93 15.47 3.82
N ILE A 109 -3.66 15.87 4.86
CA ILE A 109 -4.77 15.10 5.45
C ILE A 109 -5.78 14.63 4.38
N ARG A 110 -6.02 15.43 3.34
CA ARG A 110 -6.91 15.05 2.22
C ARG A 110 -6.27 14.00 1.30
N LYS A 111 -4.96 14.06 1.06
CA LYS A 111 -4.22 13.04 0.30
C LYS A 111 -4.22 11.72 1.06
N ASP A 112 -3.90 11.72 2.33
CA ASP A 112 -3.82 10.48 3.15
C ASP A 112 -5.18 9.78 3.19
N LYS A 113 -6.27 10.56 3.35
CA LYS A 113 -7.63 10.02 3.24
C LYS A 113 -7.92 9.38 1.88
N ARG A 114 -7.39 9.92 0.78
CA ARG A 114 -7.58 9.32 -0.56
C ARG A 114 -6.76 8.04 -0.69
N GLU A 115 -5.54 8.01 -0.18
CA GLU A 115 -4.68 6.84 -0.19
C GLU A 115 -5.27 5.69 0.62
N ILE A 116 -5.70 5.96 1.86
CA ILE A 116 -6.43 4.98 2.69
C ILE A 116 -7.64 4.41 1.95
N ARG A 117 -8.43 5.25 1.27
CA ARG A 117 -9.58 4.78 0.47
C ARG A 117 -9.16 3.91 -0.72
N ARG A 118 -8.10 4.27 -1.43
CA ARG A 118 -7.58 3.47 -2.55
C ARG A 118 -7.13 2.10 -2.06
N ASP A 119 -6.38 2.05 -0.97
CA ASP A 119 -5.95 0.80 -0.34
C ASP A 119 -7.12 -0.10 0.06
N GLU A 120 -8.19 0.49 0.57
CA GLU A 120 -9.42 -0.23 0.87
C GLU A 120 -10.07 -0.85 -0.37
N THR A 121 -10.15 -0.08 -1.46
CA THR A 121 -10.70 -0.59 -2.72
C THR A 121 -9.83 -1.69 -3.32
N SER A 122 -8.51 -1.54 -3.33
CA SER A 122 -7.56 -2.54 -3.82
C SER A 122 -7.67 -3.83 -3.02
N LYS A 123 -7.75 -3.75 -1.69
CA LYS A 123 -7.96 -4.92 -0.82
C LYS A 123 -9.30 -5.61 -1.07
N LYS A 124 -10.39 -4.86 -1.27
CA LYS A 124 -11.71 -5.44 -1.63
C LYS A 124 -11.64 -6.18 -2.96
N ARG A 125 -10.98 -5.60 -3.98
CA ARG A 125 -10.77 -6.22 -5.29
C ARG A 125 -9.95 -7.50 -5.19
N ALA A 126 -8.83 -7.47 -4.46
CA ALA A 126 -7.99 -8.65 -4.23
C ALA A 126 -8.77 -9.79 -3.54
N LYS A 127 -9.53 -9.47 -2.48
CA LYS A 127 -10.41 -10.46 -1.81
C LYS A 127 -11.45 -11.05 -2.75
N ASN A 128 -12.09 -10.22 -3.57
CA ASN A 128 -13.07 -10.70 -4.54
C ASN A 128 -12.43 -11.57 -5.63
N ALA A 129 -11.22 -11.23 -6.10
CA ALA A 129 -10.48 -12.03 -7.07
C ALA A 129 -10.17 -13.43 -6.52
N VAL A 130 -9.69 -13.53 -5.28
CA VAL A 130 -9.43 -14.82 -4.60
C VAL A 130 -10.72 -15.64 -4.47
N ARG A 131 -11.82 -15.02 -4.02
CA ARG A 131 -13.13 -15.69 -3.92
C ARG A 131 -13.63 -16.20 -5.28
N LEU A 132 -13.44 -15.43 -6.34
CA LEU A 132 -13.84 -15.81 -7.70
C LEU A 132 -12.95 -16.92 -8.28
N SER A 133 -11.66 -16.95 -7.95
CA SER A 133 -10.80 -18.08 -8.32
C SER A 133 -11.20 -19.35 -7.57
N GLU A 134 -11.46 -19.28 -6.25
CA GLU A 134 -11.93 -20.43 -5.47
C GLU A 134 -13.22 -21.03 -6.03
N ARG A 135 -14.19 -20.17 -6.40
CA ARG A 135 -15.45 -20.61 -7.05
C ARG A 135 -15.23 -21.26 -8.41
N ARG A 136 -14.25 -20.79 -9.21
CA ARG A 136 -13.96 -21.34 -10.54
C ARG A 136 -13.23 -22.67 -10.46
N PHE A 137 -12.32 -22.86 -9.50
CA PHE A 137 -11.57 -24.11 -9.33
C PHE A 137 -12.32 -25.17 -8.49
N GLY A 138 -13.25 -24.77 -7.62
CA GLY A 138 -14.06 -25.69 -6.80
C GLY A 138 -15.06 -26.53 -7.59
N LYS A 139 -15.47 -26.10 -8.80
CA LYS A 139 -16.41 -26.84 -9.66
C LYS A 139 -15.79 -28.03 -10.40
N ASN A 140 -14.46 -28.16 -10.40
CA ASN A 140 -13.75 -29.19 -11.18
C ASN A 140 -13.37 -30.44 -10.36
N LYS A 141 -13.76 -30.53 -9.09
CA LYS A 141 -13.47 -31.69 -8.22
C LYS A 141 -14.53 -32.80 -8.28
N GLY A 142 -15.51 -32.71 -9.19
CA GLY A 142 -16.64 -33.65 -9.28
C GLY A 142 -16.85 -34.32 -10.65
N GLN A 143 -15.85 -34.32 -11.54
CA GLN A 143 -15.97 -34.93 -12.88
C GLN A 143 -15.02 -36.11 -13.14
N TYR A 144 -14.42 -36.68 -12.09
CA TYR A 144 -13.73 -37.97 -12.18
C TYR A 144 -14.28 -38.88 -11.07
N ASN A 145 -15.40 -39.53 -11.34
CA ASN A 145 -15.86 -40.77 -10.73
C ASN A 145 -16.63 -41.53 -11.81
#